data_AF-A0A8X6MKR4-F1
#
_entry.id   AF-A0A8X6MKR4-F1
#
_cell.length_a   1.000
_cell.length_b   1.000
_cell.length_c   1.000
_cell.angle_alpha   90.00
_cell.angle_beta   90.00
_cell.angle_gamma   90.00
#
_symmetry.space_group_name_H-M   'P 1'
#
loop_
_entity.id
_entity.type
_entity.pdbx_description
1 polymer ?
#
loop_
_entity_poly.entity_id
_entity_poly.type
_entity_poly.pdbx_seq_one_letter_code
_entity_poly.pdbx_strand_id
1 'polypeptide(L)'
;MNDTATAMRDPIFYRLHRYVDHMFTEYKKTLRSYEQKDLEFPGIIVESVDVKAKATNVLNTFMREEYIELSHRIPLKGSVQVKYQHVDHEPFSYEIKCENKTQDQRQVMVRIFMAPVYNELGQKIPVNEQRRFFMELDKFQVTLKLGQNTITRESTESSVTSKASPSFEKLVAGEADYDSDDSYCYCGWPQYFLVPRGNHRGMDFILFAMLTSYENDRVYGPEDDSKCGSSPSYCGVKDRKYPDKRAMGYPFDREIKARSIEEFLLPNMNLQKVKIQFKK
;
A
#
# COMPACT_ATOMS: atom_id res chain seq x y z
N MET A 1 -12.49 8.17 -21.31
CA MET A 1 -12.37 6.70 -21.17
C MET A 1 -11.53 6.02 -22.25
N ASN A 2 -11.28 6.62 -23.43
CA ASN A 2 -10.51 5.97 -24.50
C ASN A 2 -8.97 6.04 -24.35
N ASP A 3 -8.46 6.78 -23.36
CA ASP A 3 -7.03 6.97 -23.08
C ASP A 3 -6.77 6.74 -21.58
N THR A 4 -5.80 5.89 -21.25
CA THR A 4 -5.41 5.54 -19.88
C THR A 4 -4.92 6.74 -19.07
N ALA A 5 -4.29 7.73 -19.71
CA ALA A 5 -3.78 8.93 -19.05
C ALA A 5 -4.89 9.88 -18.55
N THR A 6 -6.10 9.76 -19.11
CA THR A 6 -7.25 10.63 -18.76
C THR A 6 -8.44 9.88 -18.20
N ALA A 7 -8.48 8.55 -18.31
CA ALA A 7 -9.64 7.74 -17.94
C ALA A 7 -10.06 7.94 -16.47
N MET A 8 -9.11 7.97 -15.52
CA MET A 8 -9.40 8.13 -14.09
C MET A 8 -9.97 9.51 -13.71
N ARG A 9 -9.96 10.49 -14.63
CA ARG A 9 -10.52 11.83 -14.38
C ARG A 9 -12.05 11.85 -14.45
N ASP A 10 -12.65 10.91 -15.18
CA ASP A 10 -14.10 10.80 -15.33
C ASP A 10 -14.68 9.90 -14.21
N PRO A 11 -15.64 10.38 -13.39
CA PRO A 11 -16.27 9.56 -12.35
C PRO A 11 -16.88 8.24 -12.85
N ILE A 12 -17.24 8.13 -14.14
CA ILE A 12 -17.74 6.87 -14.73
C ILE A 12 -16.71 5.74 -14.67
N PHE A 13 -15.41 6.08 -14.66
CA PHE A 13 -14.31 5.12 -14.52
C PHE A 13 -14.53 4.20 -13.33
N TYR A 14 -14.82 4.79 -12.17
CA TYR A 14 -14.99 4.05 -10.92
C TYR A 14 -16.26 3.20 -10.90
N ARG A 15 -17.35 3.67 -11.53
CA ARG A 15 -18.59 2.88 -11.67
C ARG A 15 -18.39 1.66 -12.55
N LEU A 16 -17.72 1.84 -13.69
CA LEU A 16 -17.40 0.75 -14.62
C LEU A 16 -16.46 -0.27 -13.97
N HIS A 17 -15.38 0.19 -13.36
CA HIS A 17 -14.43 -0.71 -12.70
C HIS A 17 -15.04 -1.41 -11.47
N ARG A 18 -15.97 -0.77 -10.76
CA ARG A 18 -16.73 -1.43 -9.68
C ARG A 18 -17.65 -2.54 -10.22
N TYR A 19 -18.25 -2.35 -11.38
CA TYR A 19 -19.02 -3.39 -12.05
C TYR A 19 -18.13 -4.57 -12.46
N VAL A 20 -16.96 -4.30 -13.03
CA VAL A 20 -15.98 -5.35 -13.38
C VAL A 20 -15.46 -6.07 -12.12
N ASP A 21 -15.10 -5.33 -11.07
CA ASP A 21 -14.70 -5.84 -9.75
C ASP A 21 -15.79 -6.72 -9.12
N HIS A 22 -17.06 -6.44 -9.38
CA HIS A 22 -18.16 -7.30 -8.93
C HIS A 22 -18.04 -8.71 -9.55
N MET A 23 -17.71 -8.84 -10.84
CA MET A 23 -17.51 -10.16 -11.45
C MET A 23 -16.40 -10.97 -10.75
N PHE A 24 -15.27 -10.33 -10.42
CA PHE A 24 -14.21 -10.97 -9.63
C PHE A 24 -14.67 -11.28 -8.20
N THR A 25 -15.46 -10.40 -7.60
CA THR A 25 -16.03 -10.62 -6.26
C THR A 25 -16.95 -11.84 -6.24
N GLU A 26 -17.80 -12.04 -7.27
CA GLU A 26 -18.66 -13.22 -7.38
C GLU A 26 -17.83 -14.51 -7.50
N TYR A 27 -16.76 -14.51 -8.30
CA TYR A 27 -15.82 -15.62 -8.32
C TYR A 27 -15.16 -15.85 -6.95
N LYS A 28 -14.71 -14.80 -6.26
CA LYS A 28 -14.09 -14.92 -4.94
C LYS A 28 -15.06 -15.49 -3.87
N LYS A 29 -16.37 -15.29 -4.02
CA LYS A 29 -17.39 -15.91 -3.15
C LYS A 29 -17.51 -17.42 -3.35
N THR A 30 -17.12 -17.98 -4.50
CA THR A 30 -17.15 -19.44 -4.70
C THR A 30 -15.96 -20.14 -4.04
N LEU A 31 -14.95 -19.39 -3.59
CA LEU A 31 -13.79 -19.93 -2.89
C LEU A 31 -14.10 -20.11 -1.40
N ARG A 32 -13.59 -21.18 -0.78
CA ARG A 32 -13.70 -21.34 0.67
C ARG A 32 -13.03 -20.16 1.38
N SER A 33 -13.68 -19.61 2.41
CA SER A 33 -13.06 -18.69 3.36
C SER A 33 -11.76 -19.29 3.90
N TYR A 34 -10.80 -18.43 4.21
CA TYR A 34 -9.58 -18.87 4.88
C TYR A 34 -9.92 -19.45 6.26
N GLU A 35 -9.32 -20.60 6.56
CA GLU A 35 -9.32 -21.19 7.89
C GLU A 35 -8.13 -20.67 8.68
N GLN A 36 -8.14 -20.87 10.00
CA GLN A 36 -7.03 -20.45 10.86
C GLN A 36 -5.67 -20.94 10.34
N LYS A 37 -5.56 -22.21 9.91
CA LYS A 37 -4.33 -22.78 9.35
C LYS A 37 -3.80 -22.09 8.09
N ASP A 38 -4.69 -21.43 7.33
CA ASP A 38 -4.30 -20.73 6.11
C ASP A 38 -3.67 -19.36 6.44
N LEU A 39 -4.02 -18.81 7.61
CA LEU A 39 -3.72 -17.45 8.08
C LEU A 39 -2.66 -17.39 9.18
N GLU A 40 -2.62 -18.40 10.05
CA GLU A 40 -1.76 -18.42 11.23
C GLU A 40 -0.29 -18.56 10.84
N PHE A 41 0.56 -17.92 11.63
CA PHE A 41 2.00 -18.16 11.59
C PHE A 41 2.48 -18.52 13.00
N PRO A 42 2.51 -19.82 13.36
CA PRO A 42 2.76 -20.26 14.71
C PRO A 42 4.11 -19.79 15.25
N GLY A 43 4.12 -19.34 16.50
CA GLY A 43 5.32 -18.84 17.16
C GLY A 43 5.66 -17.38 16.86
N ILE A 44 4.96 -16.70 15.95
CA ILE A 44 5.10 -15.26 15.72
C ILE A 44 3.88 -14.54 16.30
N ILE A 45 4.13 -13.55 17.16
CA ILE A 45 3.09 -12.74 17.80
C ILE A 45 3.33 -11.28 17.47
N VAL A 46 2.33 -10.57 16.96
CA VAL A 46 2.37 -9.12 16.75
C VAL A 46 1.74 -8.45 17.96
N GLU A 47 2.55 -7.80 18.79
CA GLU A 47 2.12 -7.18 20.04
C GLU A 47 1.45 -5.82 19.81
N SER A 48 2.02 -5.01 18.90
CA SER A 48 1.45 -3.71 18.51
C SER A 48 1.87 -3.29 17.12
N VAL A 49 1.08 -2.39 16.52
CA VAL A 49 1.36 -1.72 15.26
C VAL A 49 1.03 -0.25 15.48
N ASP A 50 1.99 0.64 15.37
CA ASP A 50 1.79 2.07 15.56
C ASP A 50 2.28 2.84 14.35
N VAL A 51 1.67 4.00 14.12
CA VAL A 51 2.17 5.01 13.19
C VAL A 51 2.87 6.10 13.98
N LYS A 52 4.16 6.31 13.72
CA LYS A 52 4.92 7.45 14.25
C LYS A 52 4.91 8.56 13.22
N ALA A 53 4.18 9.63 13.55
CA ALA A 53 4.16 10.89 12.83
C ALA A 53 4.40 12.01 13.86
N LYS A 54 4.06 13.28 13.54
CA LYS A 54 4.11 14.37 14.54
C LYS A 54 3.29 14.05 15.78
N ALA A 55 2.16 13.36 15.61
CA ALA A 55 1.40 12.76 16.70
C ALA A 55 1.17 11.28 16.39
N THR A 56 1.46 10.41 17.36
CA THR A 56 1.31 8.96 17.20
C THR A 56 -0.12 8.60 16.80
N ASN A 57 -0.26 7.75 15.78
CA ASN A 57 -1.53 7.28 15.22
C ASN A 57 -2.43 8.39 14.64
N VAL A 58 -1.87 9.58 14.34
CA VAL A 58 -2.54 10.66 13.62
C VAL A 58 -1.73 11.04 12.39
N LEU A 59 -2.34 10.95 11.21
CA LEU A 59 -1.74 11.31 9.93
C LEU A 59 -2.35 12.61 9.43
N ASN A 60 -1.52 13.63 9.27
CA ASN A 60 -1.94 14.90 8.69
C ASN A 60 -1.76 14.90 7.17
N THR A 61 -2.82 15.26 6.46
CA THR A 61 -2.81 15.49 5.01
C THR A 61 -3.06 16.96 4.72
N PHE A 62 -2.62 17.45 3.56
CA PHE A 62 -2.72 18.86 3.17
C PHE A 62 -2.71 19.00 1.66
N MET A 63 -3.02 20.20 1.15
CA MET A 63 -2.80 20.52 -0.27
C MET A 63 -1.38 21.03 -0.44
N ARG A 64 -0.71 20.53 -1.46
CA ARG A 64 0.60 20.99 -1.90
C ARG A 64 0.48 21.63 -3.27
N GLU A 65 1.15 22.76 -3.44
CA GLU A 65 1.27 23.40 -4.75
C GLU A 65 2.51 22.87 -5.47
N GLU A 66 2.35 22.54 -6.74
CA GLU A 66 3.44 22.14 -7.64
C GLU A 66 3.27 22.80 -9.01
N TYR A 67 4.33 22.73 -9.81
CA TYR A 67 4.40 23.35 -11.13
C TYR A 67 4.75 22.29 -12.17
N ILE A 68 4.07 22.31 -13.32
CA ILE A 68 4.38 21.47 -14.47
C ILE A 68 4.86 22.33 -15.64
N GLU A 69 5.99 21.95 -16.24
CA GLU A 69 6.59 22.61 -17.40
C GLU A 69 5.89 22.16 -18.70
N LEU A 70 5.33 23.09 -19.47
CA LEU A 70 4.59 22.80 -20.70
C LEU A 70 5.43 22.94 -21.98
N SER A 71 6.57 23.62 -21.89
CA SER A 71 7.35 24.06 -23.07
C SER A 71 7.94 22.91 -23.89
N HIS A 72 8.04 21.70 -23.32
CA HIS A 72 8.53 20.52 -24.03
C HIS A 72 7.47 19.84 -24.92
N ARG A 73 6.19 20.15 -24.74
CA ARG A 73 5.08 19.50 -25.48
C ARG A 73 4.32 20.48 -26.37
N ILE A 74 4.28 21.75 -25.99
CA ILE A 74 3.55 22.81 -26.70
C ILE A 74 4.57 23.83 -27.19
N PRO A 75 4.53 24.26 -28.46
CA PRO A 75 5.47 25.25 -29.00
C PRO A 75 5.19 26.63 -28.39
N LEU A 76 5.79 26.89 -27.24
CA LEU A 76 5.67 28.13 -26.46
C LEU A 76 6.99 28.91 -26.51
N LYS A 77 6.92 30.24 -26.34
CA LYS A 77 8.10 31.09 -26.23
C LYS A 77 8.56 31.14 -24.77
N GLY A 78 9.72 30.55 -24.48
CA GLY A 78 10.28 30.49 -23.12
C GLY A 78 9.65 29.40 -22.26
N SER A 79 10.11 29.28 -21.00
CA SER A 79 9.51 28.37 -20.01
C SER A 79 8.13 28.87 -19.60
N VAL A 80 7.14 27.97 -19.68
CA VAL A 80 5.77 28.20 -19.27
C VAL A 80 5.38 27.09 -18.32
N GLN A 81 5.16 27.48 -17.08
CA GLN A 81 4.76 26.58 -16.01
C GLN A 81 3.32 26.80 -15.61
N VAL A 82 2.59 25.70 -15.41
CA VAL A 82 1.23 25.74 -14.85
C VAL A 82 1.29 25.29 -13.41
N LYS A 83 0.77 26.15 -12.53
CA LYS A 83 0.57 25.81 -11.12
C LYS A 83 -0.63 24.89 -10.97
N TYR A 84 -0.45 23.78 -10.28
CA TYR A 84 -1.53 22.89 -9.87
C TYR A 84 -1.41 22.56 -8.39
N GLN A 85 -2.44 21.92 -7.84
CA GLN A 85 -2.44 21.45 -6.46
C GLN A 85 -2.81 19.98 -6.41
N HIS A 86 -2.20 19.26 -5.48
CA HIS A 86 -2.54 17.88 -5.17
C HIS A 86 -2.59 17.66 -3.65
N VAL A 87 -3.26 16.59 -3.22
CA VAL A 87 -3.19 16.16 -1.82
C VAL A 87 -1.80 15.57 -1.59
N ASP A 88 -1.25 15.83 -0.42
CA ASP A 88 -0.02 15.24 0.10
C ASP A 88 -0.21 14.90 1.59
N HIS A 89 0.75 14.21 2.18
CA HIS A 89 0.74 13.82 3.57
C HIS A 89 2.08 14.09 4.26
N GLU A 90 2.06 14.22 5.59
CA GLU A 90 3.31 14.28 6.33
C GLU A 90 4.07 12.95 6.27
N PRO A 91 5.42 12.96 6.31
CA PRO A 91 6.18 11.73 6.47
C PRO A 91 5.82 11.04 7.79
N PHE A 92 5.76 9.72 7.74
CA PHE A 92 5.53 8.87 8.90
C PHE A 92 6.26 7.53 8.74
N SER A 93 6.41 6.82 9.86
CA SER A 93 6.92 5.46 9.89
C SER A 93 5.98 4.52 10.65
N TYR A 94 6.04 3.25 10.30
CA TYR A 94 5.40 2.17 11.06
C TYR A 94 6.36 1.68 12.13
N GLU A 95 5.87 1.46 13.35
CA GLU A 95 6.56 0.74 14.41
C GLU A 95 5.74 -0.51 14.74
N ILE A 96 6.27 -1.69 14.42
CA ILE A 96 5.60 -2.98 14.68
C ILE A 96 6.41 -3.72 15.74
N LYS A 97 5.81 -3.92 16.91
CA LYS A 97 6.41 -4.73 17.99
C LYS A 97 5.91 -6.15 17.85
N CYS A 98 6.83 -7.09 17.82
CA CYS A 98 6.50 -8.50 17.66
C CYS A 98 7.47 -9.40 18.44
N GLU A 99 6.99 -10.59 18.77
CA GLU A 99 7.74 -11.61 19.49
C GLU A 99 7.85 -12.86 18.63
N ASN A 100 9.07 -13.35 18.45
CA ASN A 100 9.35 -14.65 17.85
C ASN A 100 9.65 -15.67 18.97
N LYS A 101 8.68 -16.55 19.22
CA LYS A 101 8.75 -17.65 20.19
C LYS A 101 9.30 -18.96 19.61
N THR A 102 9.70 -18.97 18.34
CA THR A 102 10.35 -20.14 17.74
C THR A 102 11.81 -20.23 18.17
N GLN A 103 12.48 -21.37 17.99
CA GLN A 103 13.86 -21.56 18.46
C GLN A 103 14.92 -20.87 17.59
N ASP A 104 14.55 -20.45 16.37
CA ASP A 104 15.46 -19.93 15.35
C ASP A 104 15.01 -18.55 14.85
N GLN A 105 15.90 -17.90 14.09
CA GLN A 105 15.51 -16.72 13.32
C GLN A 105 14.47 -17.09 12.25
N ARG A 106 13.52 -16.19 12.02
CA ARG A 106 12.45 -16.39 11.02
C ARG A 106 12.43 -15.26 10.03
N GLN A 107 12.44 -15.59 8.74
CA GLN A 107 12.15 -14.63 7.69
C GLN A 107 10.63 -14.49 7.54
N VAL A 108 10.15 -13.26 7.63
CA VAL A 108 8.73 -12.92 7.59
C VAL A 108 8.44 -11.95 6.47
N MET A 109 7.25 -12.07 5.90
CA MET A 109 6.67 -11.08 5.01
C MET A 109 5.70 -10.23 5.83
N VAL A 110 5.99 -8.94 5.95
CA VAL A 110 5.11 -7.96 6.60
C VAL A 110 4.13 -7.46 5.55
N ARG A 111 2.83 -7.45 5.88
CA ARG A 111 1.75 -6.95 5.01
C ARG A 111 0.98 -5.89 5.77
N ILE A 112 0.90 -4.67 5.24
CA ILE A 112 0.24 -3.54 5.88
C ILE A 112 -0.91 -3.06 5.01
N PHE A 113 -2.10 -2.98 5.59
CA PHE A 113 -3.30 -2.48 4.94
C PHE A 113 -4.00 -1.43 5.78
N MET A 114 -4.85 -0.63 5.16
CA MET A 114 -5.69 0.34 5.86
C MET A 114 -7.11 0.36 5.29
N ALA A 115 -8.11 0.54 6.15
CA ALA A 115 -9.51 0.66 5.74
C ALA A 115 -10.28 1.66 6.62
N PRO A 116 -11.30 2.35 6.08
CA PRO A 116 -12.17 3.22 6.88
C PRO A 116 -12.97 2.40 7.89
N VAL A 117 -13.25 2.98 9.07
CA VAL A 117 -14.05 2.31 10.11
C VAL A 117 -15.55 2.46 9.86
N TYR A 118 -15.96 3.63 9.38
CA TYR A 118 -17.36 4.01 9.21
C TYR A 118 -17.70 4.31 7.76
N ASN A 119 -18.95 4.02 7.38
CA ASN A 119 -19.51 4.47 6.10
C ASN A 119 -19.93 5.96 6.17
N GLU A 120 -20.46 6.48 5.07
CA GLU A 120 -20.93 7.86 4.94
C GLU A 120 -22.09 8.22 5.87
N LEU A 121 -22.83 7.22 6.37
CA LEU A 121 -23.92 7.38 7.35
C LEU A 121 -23.41 7.30 8.81
N GLY A 122 -22.10 7.12 9.02
CA GLY A 122 -21.51 6.99 10.35
C GLY A 122 -21.66 5.62 11.01
N GLN A 123 -22.07 4.59 10.26
CA GLN A 123 -22.23 3.23 10.75
C GLN A 123 -20.92 2.44 10.62
N LYS A 124 -20.58 1.60 11.61
CA LYS A 124 -19.41 0.72 11.55
C LYS A 124 -19.58 -0.26 10.39
N ILE A 125 -18.59 -0.34 9.50
CA ILE A 125 -18.64 -1.23 8.34
C ILE A 125 -18.43 -2.69 8.82
N PRO A 126 -19.31 -3.64 8.48
CA PRO A 126 -19.09 -5.06 8.77
C PRO A 126 -17.80 -5.57 8.14
N VAL A 127 -17.04 -6.44 8.82
CA VAL A 127 -15.70 -6.85 8.37
C VAL A 127 -15.68 -7.46 6.96
N ASN A 128 -16.69 -8.26 6.61
CA ASN A 128 -16.80 -8.86 5.28
C ASN A 128 -17.06 -7.83 4.17
N GLU A 129 -17.70 -6.70 4.49
CA GLU A 129 -17.85 -5.58 3.55
C GLU A 129 -16.59 -4.72 3.55
N GLN A 130 -16.02 -4.49 4.74
CA GLN A 130 -14.81 -3.71 4.98
C GLN A 130 -13.61 -4.25 4.20
N ARG A 131 -13.53 -5.58 3.98
CA ARG A 131 -12.50 -6.23 3.16
C ARG A 131 -12.30 -5.59 1.78
N ARG A 132 -13.35 -5.03 1.19
CA ARG A 132 -13.32 -4.36 -0.14
C ARG A 132 -12.76 -2.93 -0.10
N PHE A 133 -12.51 -2.40 1.09
CA PHE A 133 -11.97 -1.06 1.32
C PHE A 133 -10.55 -1.09 1.89
N PHE A 134 -9.98 -2.27 2.16
CA PHE A 134 -8.58 -2.37 2.54
C PHE A 134 -7.69 -2.04 1.34
N MET A 135 -6.97 -0.93 1.48
CA MET A 135 -5.90 -0.52 0.57
C MET A 135 -4.57 -1.02 1.11
N GLU A 136 -3.75 -1.62 0.23
CA GLU A 136 -2.40 -2.03 0.56
C GLU A 136 -1.54 -0.77 0.74
N LEU A 137 -0.78 -0.72 1.84
CA LEU A 137 0.15 0.37 2.14
C LEU A 137 1.59 -0.07 1.98
N ASP A 138 1.92 -1.30 2.36
CA ASP A 138 3.27 -1.83 2.19
C ASP A 138 3.30 -3.36 2.28
N LYS A 139 4.33 -3.93 1.68
CA LYS A 139 4.66 -5.35 1.72
C LYS A 139 6.16 -5.53 1.56
N PHE A 140 6.82 -6.06 2.58
CA PHE A 140 8.29 -6.16 2.64
C PHE A 140 8.79 -7.28 3.55
N GLN A 141 10.00 -7.76 3.29
CA GLN A 141 10.62 -8.87 4.01
C GLN A 141 11.44 -8.35 5.20
N VAL A 142 11.36 -9.04 6.33
CA VAL A 142 12.21 -8.81 7.51
C VAL A 142 12.68 -10.13 8.12
N THR A 143 13.86 -10.14 8.70
CA THR A 143 14.35 -11.27 9.51
C THR A 143 14.13 -10.96 10.99
N LEU A 144 13.34 -11.79 11.67
CA LEU A 144 13.10 -11.70 13.11
C LEU A 144 14.09 -12.55 13.89
N LYS A 145 14.68 -11.95 14.94
CA LYS A 145 15.51 -12.66 15.93
C LYS A 145 14.62 -13.40 16.93
N LEU A 146 15.18 -14.35 17.67
CA LEU A 146 14.50 -14.97 18.83
C LEU A 146 14.10 -13.89 19.84
N GLY A 147 12.88 -13.99 20.40
CA GLY A 147 12.36 -13.05 21.40
C GLY A 147 11.75 -11.79 20.79
N GLN A 148 11.86 -10.66 21.49
CA GLN A 148 11.24 -9.39 21.09
C GLN A 148 12.00 -8.71 19.93
N ASN A 149 11.23 -8.18 18.98
CA ASN A 149 11.71 -7.43 17.83
C ASN A 149 10.86 -6.17 17.67
N THR A 150 11.49 -5.10 17.17
CA THR A 150 10.79 -3.88 16.74
C THR A 150 11.16 -3.66 15.27
N ILE A 151 10.15 -3.68 14.40
CA ILE A 151 10.29 -3.40 12.99
C ILE A 151 9.92 -1.94 12.78
N THR A 152 10.84 -1.17 12.18
CA THR A 152 10.58 0.21 11.76
C THR A 152 10.61 0.28 10.24
N ARG A 153 9.62 0.94 9.64
CA ARG A 153 9.51 1.08 8.19
C ARG A 153 9.02 2.48 7.81
N GLU A 154 9.77 3.20 6.98
CA GLU A 154 9.40 4.54 6.55
C GLU A 154 8.35 4.49 5.44
N SER A 155 7.41 5.42 5.45
CA SER A 155 6.38 5.54 4.38
C SER A 155 6.96 5.76 2.98
N THR A 156 8.17 6.30 2.88
CA THR A 156 8.90 6.49 1.61
C THR A 156 9.51 5.20 1.04
N GLU A 157 9.52 4.12 1.82
CA GLU A 157 9.99 2.80 1.39
C GLU A 157 8.83 1.88 0.97
N SER A 158 7.60 2.41 0.89
CA SER A 158 6.43 1.63 0.54
C SER A 158 6.61 0.91 -0.80
N SER A 159 6.26 -0.37 -0.83
CA SER A 159 6.30 -1.19 -2.04
C SER A 159 5.11 -0.96 -2.98
N VAL A 160 4.17 -0.07 -2.64
CA VAL A 160 3.07 0.33 -3.55
C VAL A 160 3.41 1.59 -4.34
N THR A 161 4.27 2.46 -3.82
CA THR A 161 4.55 3.76 -4.40
C THR A 161 5.84 3.77 -5.20
N SER A 162 5.89 4.58 -6.27
CA SER A 162 7.12 4.76 -7.04
C SER A 162 7.88 5.98 -6.57
N LYS A 163 9.20 5.96 -6.81
CA LYS A 163 10.00 7.18 -6.73
C LYS A 163 9.53 8.18 -7.79
N ALA A 164 9.64 9.46 -7.49
CA ALA A 164 9.30 10.51 -8.45
C ALA A 164 10.18 10.39 -9.71
N SER A 165 9.56 10.47 -10.88
CA SER A 165 10.28 10.50 -12.15
C SER A 165 11.14 11.78 -12.24
N PRO A 166 12.37 11.69 -12.76
CA PRO A 166 13.18 12.88 -13.00
C PRO A 166 12.50 13.81 -14.00
N SER A 167 12.73 15.13 -13.87
CA SER A 167 12.25 16.10 -14.85
C SER A 167 12.97 15.94 -16.17
N PHE A 168 12.32 16.33 -17.27
CA PHE A 168 12.91 16.28 -18.61
C PHE A 168 14.23 17.06 -18.69
N GLU A 169 14.33 18.18 -17.99
CA GLU A 169 15.55 18.99 -17.91
C GLU A 169 16.73 18.21 -17.29
N LYS A 170 16.48 17.50 -16.18
CA LYS A 170 17.51 16.66 -15.54
C LYS A 170 17.96 15.50 -16.43
N LEU A 171 17.03 14.93 -17.19
CA LEU A 171 17.34 13.89 -18.17
C LEU A 171 18.24 14.43 -19.29
N VAL A 172 17.90 15.58 -19.86
CA VAL A 172 18.68 16.21 -20.93
C VAL A 172 20.04 16.68 -20.42
N ALA A 173 20.13 17.15 -19.17
CA ALA A 173 21.38 17.55 -18.54
C ALA A 173 22.30 16.37 -18.16
N GLY A 174 21.81 15.12 -18.24
CA GLY A 174 22.55 13.94 -17.77
C GLY A 174 22.70 13.87 -16.24
N GLU A 175 21.87 14.60 -15.50
CA GLU A 175 21.87 14.65 -14.03
C GLU A 175 21.03 13.53 -13.39
N ALA A 176 20.32 12.76 -14.22
CA ALA A 176 19.54 11.61 -13.80
C ALA A 176 19.81 10.45 -14.76
N ASP A 177 20.13 9.28 -14.18
CA ASP A 177 20.20 8.03 -14.94
C ASP A 177 18.81 7.70 -15.46
N TYR A 178 18.67 7.69 -16.78
CA TYR A 178 17.50 7.21 -17.48
C TYR A 178 17.95 6.18 -18.49
N ASP A 179 17.83 4.92 -18.09
CA ASP A 179 17.84 3.83 -19.04
C ASP A 179 16.43 3.71 -19.62
N SER A 180 16.28 3.69 -20.95
CA SER A 180 14.96 3.50 -21.58
C SER A 180 14.33 2.16 -21.21
N ASP A 181 15.17 1.19 -20.86
CA ASP A 181 14.74 -0.12 -20.35
C ASP A 181 14.13 -0.02 -18.94
N ASP A 182 14.33 1.10 -18.23
CA ASP A 182 13.78 1.37 -16.89
C ASP A 182 12.45 2.14 -16.91
N SER A 183 11.81 2.32 -18.08
CA SER A 183 10.47 2.94 -18.17
C SER A 183 9.42 2.23 -17.29
N TYR A 184 9.54 0.91 -17.14
CA TYR A 184 8.75 0.09 -16.22
C TYR A 184 8.95 0.47 -14.74
N CYS A 185 10.12 1.01 -14.37
CA CYS A 185 10.48 1.36 -13.00
C CYS A 185 9.75 2.59 -12.46
N TYR A 186 9.09 3.35 -13.34
CA TYR A 186 8.23 4.48 -12.97
C TYR A 186 6.77 4.06 -12.78
N CYS A 187 6.43 2.79 -13.03
CA CYS A 187 5.15 2.27 -12.59
C CYS A 187 5.12 2.24 -11.05
N GLY A 188 4.10 2.86 -10.49
CA GLY A 188 3.77 2.79 -9.07
C GLY A 188 2.70 3.80 -8.71
N TRP A 189 2.17 3.67 -7.51
CA TRP A 189 1.23 4.64 -6.99
C TRP A 189 1.98 5.94 -6.63
N PRO A 190 1.44 7.13 -6.91
CA PRO A 190 2.11 8.37 -6.50
C PRO A 190 2.26 8.44 -4.98
N GLN A 191 3.47 8.75 -4.49
CA GLN A 191 3.78 8.79 -3.06
C GLN A 191 2.77 9.64 -2.26
N TYR A 192 2.44 10.83 -2.77
CA TYR A 192 1.52 11.77 -2.12
C TYR A 192 0.07 11.26 -2.02
N PHE A 193 -0.26 10.15 -2.69
CA PHE A 193 -1.55 9.45 -2.57
C PHE A 193 -1.47 8.14 -1.76
N LEU A 194 -0.37 7.86 -1.07
CA LEU A 194 -0.22 6.64 -0.25
C LEU A 194 -1.36 6.48 0.77
N VAL A 195 -1.85 7.59 1.33
CA VAL A 195 -2.96 7.59 2.28
C VAL A 195 -4.13 8.44 1.79
N PRO A 196 -5.39 8.11 2.15
CA PRO A 196 -6.55 8.92 1.78
C PRO A 196 -6.47 10.32 2.34
N ARG A 197 -7.21 11.26 1.74
CA ARG A 197 -7.29 12.65 2.24
C ARG A 197 -7.82 12.75 3.68
N GLY A 198 -8.77 11.92 4.09
CA GLY A 198 -9.47 12.10 5.36
C GLY A 198 -10.33 13.37 5.40
N ASN A 199 -10.55 13.93 6.59
CA ASN A 199 -11.35 15.15 6.76
C ASN A 199 -10.81 16.05 7.89
N HIS A 200 -11.34 17.27 8.03
CA HIS A 200 -10.86 18.25 9.02
C HIS A 200 -11.06 17.83 10.49
N ARG A 201 -12.05 16.97 10.78
CA ARG A 201 -12.30 16.44 12.12
C ARG A 201 -11.39 15.25 12.47
N GLY A 202 -10.70 14.72 11.47
CA GLY A 202 -9.94 13.49 11.56
C GLY A 202 -10.84 12.27 11.38
N MET A 203 -10.71 11.62 10.23
CA MET A 203 -11.47 10.43 9.86
C MET A 203 -10.81 9.18 10.46
N ASP A 204 -11.61 8.27 11.00
CA ASP A 204 -11.11 7.06 11.64
C ASP A 204 -10.89 5.94 10.61
N PHE A 205 -9.67 5.39 10.64
CA PHE A 205 -9.24 4.24 9.87
C PHE A 205 -8.72 3.17 10.82
N ILE A 206 -8.73 1.92 10.36
CA ILE A 206 -7.92 0.85 10.93
C ILE A 206 -6.67 0.70 10.09
N LEU A 207 -5.52 0.69 10.75
CA LEU A 207 -4.27 0.16 10.22
C LEU A 207 -4.19 -1.31 10.64
N PHE A 208 -3.92 -2.19 9.70
CA PHE A 208 -3.81 -3.63 9.93
C PHE A 208 -2.42 -4.08 9.49
N ALA A 209 -1.74 -4.85 10.33
CA ALA A 209 -0.51 -5.54 9.94
C ALA A 209 -0.65 -7.05 10.16
N MET A 210 -0.10 -7.81 9.23
CA MET A 210 0.00 -9.27 9.28
C MET A 210 1.42 -9.69 8.93
N LEU A 211 1.96 -10.63 9.71
CA LEU A 211 3.24 -11.28 9.44
C LEU A 211 2.96 -12.70 8.93
N THR A 212 3.49 -13.03 7.76
CA THR A 212 3.45 -14.39 7.18
C THR A 212 4.84 -14.96 6.98
N SER A 213 4.94 -16.28 6.79
CA SER A 213 6.21 -16.94 6.53
C SER A 213 6.74 -16.56 5.14
N TYR A 214 7.89 -15.89 5.08
CA TYR A 214 8.50 -15.52 3.79
C TYR A 214 8.88 -16.76 2.97
N GLU A 215 9.29 -17.85 3.62
CA GLU A 215 9.61 -19.11 2.95
C GLU A 215 8.42 -19.70 2.19
N ASN A 216 7.22 -19.59 2.76
CA ASN A 216 6.00 -20.07 2.11
C ASN A 216 5.49 -19.10 1.05
N ASP A 217 5.82 -17.82 1.16
CA ASP A 217 5.32 -16.75 0.29
C ASP A 217 6.27 -16.47 -0.90
N ARG A 218 7.57 -16.71 -0.76
CA ARG A 218 8.57 -16.39 -1.80
C ARG A 218 8.40 -17.23 -3.07
N VAL A 219 8.68 -16.62 -4.21
CA VAL A 219 8.77 -17.30 -5.51
C VAL A 219 10.24 -17.48 -5.88
N TYR A 220 10.68 -18.73 -6.05
CA TYR A 220 12.06 -19.04 -6.46
C TYR A 220 12.29 -18.58 -7.92
N GLY A 221 13.41 -17.91 -8.15
CA GLY A 221 13.84 -17.40 -9.45
C GLY A 221 15.32 -16.96 -9.40
N PRO A 222 15.91 -16.60 -10.55
CA PRO A 222 17.30 -16.16 -10.61
C PRO A 222 17.52 -14.91 -9.75
N GLU A 223 18.51 -14.98 -8.85
CA GLU A 223 19.01 -13.83 -8.09
C GLU A 223 19.91 -13.00 -9.00
N ASP A 224 19.41 -11.85 -9.44
CA ASP A 224 20.24 -10.86 -10.13
C ASP A 224 19.77 -9.44 -9.76
N ASP A 225 20.65 -8.46 -9.90
CA ASP A 225 20.52 -7.06 -9.48
C ASP A 225 19.50 -6.28 -10.33
N SER A 226 18.23 -6.66 -10.28
CA SER A 226 17.18 -5.85 -10.92
C SER A 226 17.09 -4.50 -10.19
N LYS A 227 17.73 -3.47 -10.74
CA LYS A 227 17.73 -2.07 -10.27
C LYS A 227 16.32 -1.46 -10.17
N CYS A 228 15.36 -2.13 -10.81
CA CYS A 228 13.96 -1.73 -10.94
C CYS A 228 13.09 -2.32 -9.82
N GLY A 229 13.06 -1.67 -8.65
CA GLY A 229 12.47 -2.28 -7.45
C GLY A 229 11.60 -1.39 -6.57
N SER A 230 11.09 -0.24 -7.07
CA SER A 230 10.40 0.68 -6.15
C SER A 230 8.95 0.30 -5.81
N SER A 231 8.22 -0.41 -6.67
CA SER A 231 6.75 -0.62 -6.48
C SER A 231 6.22 -2.02 -6.82
N PRO A 232 6.82 -3.11 -6.29
CA PRO A 232 6.47 -4.47 -6.69
C PRO A 232 5.03 -4.87 -6.35
N SER A 233 4.35 -4.20 -5.42
CA SER A 233 3.00 -4.59 -4.99
C SER A 233 1.95 -4.43 -6.09
N TYR A 234 1.96 -3.30 -6.81
CA TYR A 234 1.01 -3.02 -7.89
C TYR A 234 1.58 -3.21 -9.29
N CYS A 235 2.90 -3.10 -9.44
CA CYS A 235 3.53 -3.19 -10.75
C CYS A 235 4.19 -4.54 -10.99
N GLY A 236 4.50 -5.32 -9.93
CA GLY A 236 5.30 -6.54 -10.06
C GLY A 236 6.78 -6.22 -10.28
N VAL A 237 7.57 -7.22 -10.68
CA VAL A 237 9.01 -7.07 -10.93
C VAL A 237 9.30 -7.37 -12.40
N LYS A 238 10.07 -6.50 -13.04
CA LYS A 238 10.40 -6.61 -14.47
C LYS A 238 11.03 -7.97 -14.77
N ASP A 239 10.55 -8.62 -15.83
CA ASP A 239 11.03 -9.92 -16.34
C ASP A 239 11.04 -11.05 -15.30
N ARG A 240 10.20 -10.94 -14.27
CA ARG A 240 10.09 -11.92 -13.18
C ARG A 240 8.64 -12.26 -12.88
N LYS A 241 8.46 -13.40 -12.22
CA LYS A 241 7.18 -13.74 -11.59
C LYS A 241 6.88 -12.74 -10.47
N TYR A 242 5.60 -12.49 -10.22
CA TYR A 242 5.17 -11.72 -9.06
C TYR A 242 5.79 -12.32 -7.79
N PRO A 243 6.48 -11.54 -6.93
CA PRO A 243 7.37 -12.07 -5.90
C PRO A 243 6.64 -12.58 -4.63
N ASP A 244 5.36 -12.92 -4.76
CA ASP A 244 4.51 -13.41 -3.66
C ASP A 244 3.54 -14.48 -4.19
N LYS A 245 3.58 -15.67 -3.59
CA LYS A 245 2.71 -16.81 -3.92
C LYS A 245 1.27 -16.61 -3.44
N ARG A 246 1.04 -15.72 -2.48
CA ARG A 246 -0.31 -15.43 -1.98
C ARG A 246 -1.13 -14.70 -3.05
N ALA A 247 -2.45 -14.82 -2.95
CA ALA A 247 -3.34 -14.04 -3.79
C ALA A 247 -3.12 -12.54 -3.54
N MET A 248 -3.11 -11.72 -4.60
CA MET A 248 -3.13 -10.26 -4.46
C MET A 248 -4.34 -9.86 -3.60
N GLY A 249 -4.10 -9.05 -2.57
CA GLY A 249 -5.10 -8.67 -1.57
C GLY A 249 -5.25 -9.65 -0.40
N TYR A 250 -4.48 -10.73 -0.32
CA TYR A 250 -4.46 -11.60 0.85
C TYR A 250 -4.12 -10.80 2.14
N PRO A 251 -4.88 -10.95 3.24
CA PRO A 251 -5.91 -11.98 3.49
C PRO A 251 -7.37 -11.56 3.19
N PHE A 252 -7.60 -10.41 2.57
CA PHE A 252 -8.93 -9.78 2.38
C PHE A 252 -9.65 -10.17 1.07
N ASP A 253 -9.00 -10.94 0.20
CA ASP A 253 -9.56 -11.32 -1.10
C ASP A 253 -10.75 -12.29 -0.99
N ARG A 254 -10.84 -13.05 0.10
CA ARG A 254 -11.92 -14.03 0.36
C ARG A 254 -12.93 -13.54 1.39
N GLU A 255 -14.08 -14.20 1.44
CA GLU A 255 -15.13 -13.93 2.42
C GLU A 255 -14.64 -14.17 3.85
N ILE A 256 -14.91 -13.20 4.73
CA ILE A 256 -14.59 -13.27 6.16
C ILE A 256 -15.87 -13.60 6.94
N LYS A 257 -15.86 -14.72 7.67
CA LYS A 257 -17.02 -15.20 8.45
C LYS A 257 -17.13 -14.60 9.85
N ALA A 258 -16.04 -13.99 10.35
CA ALA A 258 -16.03 -13.30 11.64
C ALA A 258 -17.05 -12.16 11.65
N ARG A 259 -17.63 -11.84 12.81
CA ARG A 259 -18.60 -10.73 12.92
C ARG A 259 -17.92 -9.39 13.02
N SER A 260 -16.67 -9.37 13.49
CA SER A 260 -15.86 -8.18 13.63
C SER A 260 -14.42 -8.42 13.17
N ILE A 261 -13.67 -7.34 12.93
CA ILE A 261 -12.25 -7.45 12.57
C ILE A 261 -11.42 -7.97 13.75
N GLU A 262 -11.83 -7.67 14.98
CA GLU A 262 -11.18 -8.15 16.19
C GLU A 262 -11.30 -9.68 16.35
N GLU A 263 -12.44 -10.26 15.98
CA GLU A 263 -12.64 -11.72 15.93
C GLU A 263 -11.85 -12.41 14.80
N PHE A 264 -11.46 -11.66 13.76
CA PHE A 264 -10.68 -12.18 12.63
C PHE A 264 -9.17 -12.29 12.97
N LEU A 265 -8.70 -11.57 13.99
CA LEU A 265 -7.28 -11.51 14.33
C LEU A 265 -6.74 -12.85 14.85
N LEU A 266 -5.55 -13.19 14.37
CA LEU A 266 -4.70 -14.25 14.88
C LEU A 266 -3.45 -13.65 15.53
N PRO A 267 -2.65 -14.43 16.30
CA PRO A 267 -1.49 -13.89 17.00
C PRO A 267 -0.48 -13.17 16.10
N ASN A 268 -0.33 -13.59 14.84
CA ASN A 268 0.54 -12.97 13.84
C ASN A 268 -0.08 -11.75 13.14
N MET A 269 -1.20 -11.24 13.63
CA MET A 269 -1.90 -10.06 13.13
C MET A 269 -2.16 -9.08 14.27
N ASN A 270 -2.21 -7.79 13.95
CA ASN A 270 -2.69 -6.79 14.88
C ASN A 270 -3.30 -5.61 14.11
N LEU A 271 -4.12 -4.82 14.79
CA LEU A 271 -4.73 -3.63 14.25
C LEU A 271 -4.56 -2.45 15.19
N GLN A 272 -4.54 -1.26 14.60
CA GLN A 272 -4.46 0.00 15.31
C GLN A 272 -5.45 0.99 14.72
N LYS A 273 -6.19 1.69 15.57
CA LYS A 273 -7.02 2.81 15.13
C LYS A 273 -6.11 3.99 14.83
N VAL A 274 -6.22 4.53 13.63
CA VAL A 274 -5.47 5.70 13.17
C VAL A 274 -6.44 6.76 12.68
N LYS A 275 -6.09 8.02 12.90
CA LYS A 275 -6.92 9.16 12.49
C LYS A 275 -6.23 9.91 11.37
N ILE A 276 -6.92 10.11 10.24
CA ILE A 276 -6.40 10.91 9.13
C ILE A 276 -7.09 12.27 9.12
N GLN A 277 -6.31 13.33 9.37
CA GLN A 277 -6.81 14.69 9.49
C GLN A 277 -6.29 15.59 8.36
N PHE A 278 -7.22 16.10 7.56
CA PHE A 278 -6.90 17.08 6.52
C PHE A 278 -6.73 18.48 7.12
N LYS A 279 -5.54 19.06 6.96
CA LYS A 279 -5.19 20.43 7.36
C LYS A 279 -5.46 21.38 6.21
N LYS A 280 -6.06 22.53 6.52
CA LYS A 280 -6.24 23.63 5.56
C LYS A 280 -4.94 24.38 5.39
#